data_AF-A0A9D3W293-F1
#
_entry.id   AF-A0A9D3W293-F1
#
_cell.length_a   1.000
_cell.length_b   1.000
_cell.length_c   1.000
_cell.angle_alpha   90.00
_cell.angle_beta   90.00
_cell.angle_gamma   90.00
#
_symmetry.space_group_name_H-M   'P 1'
#
loop_
_entity.id
_entity.type
_entity.pdbx_description
1 polymer ?
#
loop_
_entity_poly.entity_id
_entity_poly.type
_entity_poly.pdbx_seq_one_letter_code
_entity_poly.pdbx_strand_id
1 'polypeptide(L)'
;MDVFHDSPEQPDILSIAAVVSSRQWPLISYYRASVRAQSPKLEMIDSLSKPIFDKVDEGIRREALLDFYTSSGKRKPDQVIIFKNGQFSQMMYKGLDQVIEACKLLDEN
;
A
#
# COMPACT_ATOMS: atom_id res chain seq x y z
N MET A 1 5.52 -1.49 5.06
CA MET A 1 4.21 -2.15 5.17
C MET A 1 4.37 -3.46 5.92
N ASP A 2 3.37 -3.83 6.71
CA ASP A 2 3.39 -5.01 7.55
C ASP A 2 1.98 -5.59 7.70
N VAL A 3 1.89 -6.88 8.02
CA VAL A 3 0.63 -7.54 8.40
C VAL A 3 0.85 -8.19 9.76
N PHE A 4 0.01 -7.81 10.70
CA PHE A 4 -0.03 -8.42 12.02
C PHE A 4 -1.10 -9.51 12.04
N HIS A 5 -0.69 -10.68 12.53
CA HIS A 5 -1.57 -11.81 12.84
C HIS A 5 -1.60 -12.01 14.35
N ASP A 6 -2.78 -12.31 14.87
CA ASP A 6 -2.91 -12.76 16.26
C ASP A 6 -2.30 -14.17 16.43
N SER A 7 -2.25 -14.67 17.67
CA SER A 7 -1.63 -15.96 18.03
C SER A 7 -2.00 -17.09 17.05
N PRO A 8 -1.05 -17.97 16.65
CA PRO A 8 -1.28 -19.05 15.68
C PRO A 8 -2.42 -20.01 16.07
N GLU A 9 -2.78 -20.03 17.35
CA GLU A 9 -3.81 -20.87 17.98
C GLU A 9 -5.25 -20.41 17.72
N GLN A 10 -5.47 -19.18 17.21
CA GLN A 10 -6.80 -18.62 16.96
C GLN A 10 -7.00 -18.36 15.46
N PRO A 11 -7.53 -19.35 14.68
CA PRO A 11 -7.59 -19.27 13.22
C PRO A 11 -8.60 -18.26 12.67
N ASP A 12 -9.57 -17.82 13.49
CA ASP A 12 -10.70 -17.01 13.04
C ASP A 12 -10.52 -15.50 13.26
N ILE A 13 -9.39 -15.07 13.82
CA ILE A 13 -9.13 -13.65 14.10
C ILE A 13 -8.64 -12.93 12.85
N LEU A 14 -9.26 -11.78 12.57
CA LEU A 14 -8.88 -10.91 11.46
C LEU A 14 -7.42 -10.48 11.56
N SER A 15 -6.74 -10.43 10.42
CA SER A 15 -5.40 -9.86 10.35
C SER A 15 -5.48 -8.34 10.21
N ILE A 16 -4.44 -7.64 10.65
CA ILE A 16 -4.35 -6.19 10.55
C ILE A 16 -3.22 -5.83 9.59
N ALA A 17 -3.54 -5.19 8.48
CA ALA A 17 -2.56 -4.63 7.55
C ALA A 17 -2.26 -3.17 7.87
N ALA A 18 -0.98 -2.82 7.92
CA ALA A 18 -0.51 -1.46 8.14
C ALA A 18 0.46 -1.03 7.03
N VAL A 19 0.18 0.12 6.43
CA VAL A 19 1.05 0.76 5.44
C VAL A 19 1.37 2.16 5.90
N VAL A 20 2.64 2.53 5.81
CA VAL A 20 3.10 3.90 6.00
C VAL A 20 3.68 4.44 4.71
N SER A 21 3.36 5.68 4.37
CA SER A 21 3.84 6.35 3.16
C SER A 21 4.36 7.74 3.48
N SER A 22 5.46 8.13 2.85
CA SER A 22 5.94 9.51 2.89
C SER A 22 4.92 10.42 2.21
N ARG A 23 4.80 11.65 2.70
CA ARG A 23 3.85 12.63 2.16
C ARG A 23 4.53 13.87 1.58
N GLN A 24 5.66 14.27 2.14
CA GLN A 24 6.20 15.58 1.83
C GLN A 24 7.59 15.47 1.21
N TRP A 25 7.73 15.99 0.00
CA TRP A 25 9.03 16.23 -0.61
C TRP A 25 9.44 17.70 -0.41
N PRO A 26 10.71 17.99 -0.02
CA PRO A 26 11.81 17.06 0.25
C PRO A 26 11.86 16.54 1.70
N LEU A 27 10.88 16.87 2.55
CA LEU A 27 10.87 16.50 3.97
C LEU A 27 10.45 15.03 4.18
N ILE A 28 11.42 14.12 4.08
CA ILE A 28 11.20 12.66 4.20
C ILE A 28 10.75 12.19 5.59
N SER A 29 10.67 13.06 6.59
CA SER A 29 10.25 12.70 7.96
C SER A 29 8.73 12.68 8.15
N TYR A 30 7.93 13.14 7.18
CA TYR A 30 6.48 13.21 7.29
C TYR A 30 5.82 12.01 6.63
N TYR A 31 5.18 11.17 7.46
CA TYR A 31 4.49 9.96 7.03
C TYR A 31 3.00 10.00 7.34
N ARG A 32 2.20 9.25 6.57
CA ARG A 32 0.83 8.84 6.88
C ARG A 32 0.80 7.36 7.16
N ALA A 33 -0.04 6.95 8.11
CA ALA A 33 -0.38 5.56 8.33
C ALA A 33 -1.79 5.27 7.79
N SER A 34 -1.93 4.12 7.13
CA SER A 34 -3.22 3.53 6.75
C SER A 34 -3.28 2.13 7.34
N VAL A 35 -4.37 1.84 8.06
CA VAL A 35 -4.60 0.56 8.75
C VAL A 35 -5.91 -0.03 8.24
N ARG A 36 -5.91 -1.31 7.87
CA ARG A 36 -7.10 -2.02 7.37
C ARG A 36 -7.15 -3.42 7.99
N ALA A 37 -8.34 -3.85 8.39
CA ALA A 37 -8.60 -5.25 8.73
C ALA A 37 -8.74 -6.07 7.45
N GLN A 38 -8.29 -7.32 7.50
CA GLN A 38 -8.40 -8.27 6.38
C GLN A 38 -8.57 -9.69 6.88
N SER A 39 -8.80 -10.63 5.96
CA SER A 39 -9.04 -12.03 6.29
C SER A 39 -7.94 -12.63 7.18
N PRO A 40 -8.28 -13.59 8.06
CA PRO A 40 -7.31 -14.26 8.93
C PRO A 40 -6.14 -14.86 8.14
N LYS A 41 -4.93 -14.77 8.68
CA LYS A 41 -3.69 -15.38 8.16
C LYS A 41 -3.34 -15.00 6.71
N LEU A 42 -3.90 -13.91 6.20
CA LEU A 42 -3.57 -13.41 4.86
C LEU A 42 -2.35 -12.50 4.94
N GLU A 43 -1.21 -12.94 4.43
CA GLU A 43 0.05 -12.16 4.40
C GLU A 43 0.06 -11.03 3.35
N MET A 44 -0.81 -11.15 2.34
CA MET A 44 -1.01 -10.12 1.32
C MET A 44 -1.92 -9.03 1.86
N ILE A 45 -1.59 -7.76 1.58
CA ILE A 45 -2.46 -6.65 1.91
C ILE A 45 -3.52 -6.54 0.80
N ASP A 46 -4.69 -7.10 1.05
CA ASP A 46 -5.79 -7.13 0.06
C ASP A 46 -6.24 -5.71 -0.31
N SER A 47 -6.17 -4.78 0.65
CA SER A 47 -6.50 -3.38 0.43
C SER A 47 -5.39 -2.53 -0.22
N LEU A 48 -4.28 -3.13 -0.64
CA LEU A 48 -3.16 -2.36 -1.21
C LEU A 48 -3.55 -1.79 -2.58
N SER A 49 -4.24 -2.60 -3.39
CA SER A 49 -5.03 -2.21 -4.57
C SER A 49 -6.47 -2.64 -4.36
N LYS A 50 -7.43 -1.77 -4.66
CA LYS A 50 -8.85 -2.09 -4.77
C LYS A 50 -9.38 -1.50 -6.07
N PRO A 51 -9.20 -2.17 -7.22
CA PRO A 51 -9.79 -1.71 -8.48
C PRO A 51 -11.32 -1.85 -8.39
N ILE A 52 -12.05 -0.77 -8.67
CA ILE A 52 -13.52 -0.73 -8.64
C ILE A 52 -14.10 -0.74 -10.06
N PHE A 53 -13.55 0.08 -10.96
CA PHE A 53 -14.00 0.18 -12.35
C PHE A 53 -12.88 0.71 -13.25
N ASP A 54 -12.54 -0.02 -14.32
CA ASP A 54 -11.57 0.21 -15.42
C ASP A 54 -10.24 0.93 -15.07
N LYS A 55 -10.28 2.12 -14.44
CA LYS A 55 -9.13 2.94 -14.02
C LYS A 55 -9.21 3.52 -12.60
N VAL A 56 -10.23 3.19 -11.83
CA VAL A 56 -10.44 3.69 -10.46
C VAL A 56 -9.97 2.65 -9.44
N ASP A 57 -8.92 3.00 -8.70
CA ASP A 57 -8.40 2.23 -7.56
C ASP A 57 -8.73 2.96 -6.26
N GLU A 58 -9.35 2.31 -5.28
CA GLU A 58 -9.52 2.85 -3.91
C GLU A 58 -8.55 2.18 -2.93
N GLY A 59 -7.46 1.63 -3.46
CA GLY A 59 -6.41 1.01 -2.67
C GLY A 59 -5.60 2.03 -1.89
N ILE A 60 -4.97 1.54 -0.81
CA ILE A 60 -4.05 2.34 0.02
C ILE A 60 -2.95 2.97 -0.83
N ARG A 61 -2.52 2.31 -1.90
CA ARG A 61 -1.44 2.83 -2.74
C ARG A 61 -1.84 4.10 -3.48
N ARG A 62 -3.02 4.12 -4.11
CA ARG A 62 -3.48 5.32 -4.79
C ARG A 62 -3.75 6.45 -3.80
N GLU A 63 -4.31 6.13 -2.62
CA GLU A 63 -4.43 7.10 -1.52
C GLU A 63 -3.07 7.71 -1.16
N ALA A 64 -2.02 6.90 -0.99
CA ALA A 64 -0.68 7.35 -0.66
C ALA A 64 -0.04 8.21 -1.77
N LEU A 65 -0.18 7.82 -3.04
CA LEU A 65 0.36 8.56 -4.18
C LEU A 65 -0.33 9.91 -4.37
N LEU A 66 -1.65 9.95 -4.24
CA LEU A 66 -2.41 11.22 -4.28
C LEU A 66 -2.02 12.14 -3.13
N ASP A 67 -1.93 11.59 -1.91
CA ASP A 67 -1.54 12.36 -0.74
C ASP A 67 -0.16 12.98 -0.96
N PHE A 68 0.84 12.17 -1.34
CA PHE A 68 2.17 12.67 -1.70
C PHE A 68 2.14 13.76 -2.77
N TYR A 69 1.39 13.55 -3.86
CA TYR A 69 1.28 14.51 -4.95
C TYR A 69 0.73 15.86 -4.46
N THR A 70 -0.36 15.82 -3.69
CA THR A 70 -1.01 17.03 -3.17
C THR A 70 -0.17 17.76 -2.14
N SER A 71 0.49 17.06 -1.21
CA SER A 71 1.34 17.68 -0.18
C SER A 71 2.77 18.02 -0.66
N SER A 72 3.18 17.55 -1.84
CA SER A 72 4.50 17.84 -2.44
C SER A 72 4.43 18.84 -3.60
N GLY A 73 3.44 19.73 -3.60
CA GLY A 73 3.33 20.79 -4.61
C GLY A 73 3.02 20.27 -6.01
N LYS A 74 2.16 19.24 -6.12
CA LYS A 74 1.78 18.59 -7.38
C LYS A 74 2.97 17.92 -8.08
N ARG A 75 3.94 17.43 -7.30
CA ARG A 75 5.08 16.67 -7.80
C ARG A 75 4.80 15.18 -7.71
N LYS A 76 5.01 14.46 -8.82
CA LYS A 76 5.00 12.99 -8.84
C LYS A 76 6.33 12.47 -8.28
N PRO A 77 6.35 11.36 -7.52
CA PRO A 77 7.59 10.76 -7.07
C PRO A 77 8.35 10.16 -8.26
N ASP A 78 9.64 10.51 -8.41
CA ASP A 78 10.50 9.93 -9.46
C ASP A 78 10.82 8.46 -9.20
N GLN A 79 10.80 8.06 -7.92
CA GLN A 79 11.07 6.70 -7.47
C GLN A 79 10.16 6.35 -6.29
N VAL A 80 9.73 5.09 -6.23
CA VAL A 80 8.97 4.53 -5.11
C VAL A 80 9.79 3.41 -4.48
N ILE A 81 10.12 3.55 -3.20
CA ILE A 81 10.86 2.56 -2.42
C ILE A 81 9.89 1.91 -1.43
N ILE A 82 9.83 0.58 -1.44
CA ILE A 82 8.89 -0.18 -0.60
C ILE A 82 9.68 -1.02 0.39
N PHE A 83 9.45 -0.75 1.67
CA PHE A 83 9.90 -1.60 2.77
C PHE A 83 8.74 -2.51 3.20
N LYS A 84 8.91 -3.82 3.18
CA LYS A 84 7.97 -4.78 3.79
C LYS A 84 8.68 -5.56 4.88
N ASN A 85 8.03 -5.67 6.04
CA ASN A 85 8.45 -6.54 7.12
C ASN A 85 7.83 -7.95 6.94
N GLY A 86 8.56 -9.01 7.29
CA GLY A 86 8.10 -10.40 7.18
C GLY A 86 8.77 -11.23 6.08
N GLN A 87 8.30 -12.48 5.89
CA GLN A 87 8.97 -13.45 5.01
C GLN A 87 8.79 -13.12 3.52
N PHE A 88 9.88 -13.25 2.77
CA PHE A 88 9.94 -13.10 1.32
C PHE A 88 9.22 -14.26 0.64
N SER A 89 7.92 -14.11 0.35
CA SER A 89 7.15 -15.10 -0.41
C SER A 89 7.00 -14.67 -1.88
N GLN A 90 6.88 -15.63 -2.82
CA GLN A 90 6.66 -15.35 -4.25
C GLN A 90 5.45 -14.44 -4.53
N MET A 91 4.48 -14.36 -3.59
CA MET A 91 3.34 -13.44 -3.65
C MET A 91 3.74 -11.95 -3.62
N MET A 92 4.96 -11.62 -3.21
CA MET A 92 5.51 -10.26 -3.24
C MET A 92 5.57 -9.64 -4.64
N TYR A 93 5.82 -10.45 -5.67
CA TYR A 93 5.87 -9.97 -7.06
C TYR A 93 4.52 -9.40 -7.51
N LYS A 94 3.40 -10.02 -7.10
CA LYS A 94 2.05 -9.47 -7.38
C LYS A 94 1.83 -8.11 -6.74
N GLY A 95 2.35 -7.90 -5.53
CA GLY A 95 2.26 -6.59 -4.85
C GLY A 95 3.04 -5.51 -5.59
N LEU A 96 4.18 -5.86 -6.21
CA LEU A 96 4.98 -4.95 -7.04
C LEU A 96 4.30 -4.64 -8.38
N ASP A 97 3.71 -5.65 -9.04
CA ASP A 97 2.98 -5.48 -10.30
C ASP A 97 1.82 -4.50 -10.12
N GLN A 98 1.08 -4.66 -9.03
CA GLN A 98 0.02 -3.73 -8.66
C GLN A 98 0.53 -2.30 -8.38
N VAL A 99 1.77 -2.13 -7.90
CA VAL A 99 2.40 -0.80 -7.74
C VAL A 99 2.64 -0.17 -9.09
N ILE A 100 3.22 -0.92 -10.01
CA ILE A 100 3.49 -0.46 -11.37
C ILE A 100 2.18 -0.07 -12.07
N GLU A 101 1.13 -0.88 -11.92
CA GLU A 101 -0.18 -0.63 -12.52
C GLU A 101 -0.83 0.66 -11.99
N ALA A 102 -0.81 0.88 -10.67
CA ALA A 102 -1.35 2.11 -10.08
C ALA A 102 -0.58 3.36 -10.52
N CYS A 103 0.75 3.26 -10.68
CA CYS A 103 1.54 4.37 -11.23
C CYS A 103 1.14 4.67 -12.68
N LYS A 104 0.96 3.65 -13.53
CA LYS A 104 0.49 3.82 -14.92
C LYS A 104 -0.87 4.51 -14.99
N LEU A 105 -1.82 4.09 -14.15
CA LEU A 105 -3.16 4.69 -14.10
C LEU A 105 -3.15 6.19 -13.71
N LEU A 106 -2.16 6.62 -12.92
CA LEU A 106 -1.97 8.02 -12.55
C LEU A 106 -1.22 8.84 -13.60
N ASP A 107 -0.57 8.21 -14.57
CA ASP A 107 0.08 8.87 -15.70
C ASP A 107 -0.83 9.07 -16.91
N GLU A 108 -1.91 8.29 -17.01
CA GLU A 108 -2.91 8.41 -18.08
C GLU A 108 -3.98 9.50 -17.86
N ASN A 109 -3.96 10.20 -16.71
CA ASN A 109 -4.83 11.32 -16.34
C ASN A 109 -4.01 12.60 -16.10
#